data_AF-A0A3A8PJW2-F1
#
_entry.id   AF-A0A3A8PJW2-F1
#
_cell.length_a   1.000
_cell.length_b   1.000
_cell.length_c   1.000
_cell.angle_alpha   90.00
_cell.angle_beta   90.00
_cell.angle_gamma   90.00
#
_symmetry.space_group_name_H-M   'P 1'
#
loop_
_entity.id
_entity.type
_entity.pdbx_description
1 polymer ?
#
loop_
_entity_poly.entity_id
_entity_poly.type
_entity_poly.pdbx_seq_one_letter_code
_entity_poly.pdbx_strand_id
1 'polypeptide(L)' 'MEAGVRVDTSGALCPVPILEIAKAMRRLPPGTLVELVSTDRGLEADLPAWCDATGNELVRMERRGAHYVGWVRKAG' A
#
# COMPACT_ATOMS: atom_id res chain seq x y z
N MET A 1 5.96 -12.77 8.25
CA MET A 1 4.77 -12.51 7.41
C MET A 1 5.29 -12.18 6.03
N GLU A 2 5.01 -13.00 5.03
CA GLU A 2 5.44 -12.77 3.66
C GLU A 2 4.29 -12.12 2.89
N ALA A 3 4.54 -10.98 2.25
CA ALA A 3 3.56 -10.35 1.38
C ALA A 3 3.49 -11.15 0.08
N GLY A 4 2.29 -11.50 -0.37
CA GLY A 4 2.11 -12.27 -1.60
C GLY A 4 2.38 -11.44 -2.86
N VAL A 5 2.32 -10.12 -2.75
CA VAL A 5 2.57 -9.16 -3.84
C VAL A 5 3.30 -7.94 -3.30
N ARG A 6 4.30 -7.46 -4.05
CA ARG A 6 5.03 -6.23 -3.75
C ARG A 6 4.79 -5.19 -4.84
N VAL A 7 4.43 -3.98 -4.43
CA VAL A 7 4.24 -2.78 -5.28
C VAL A 7 5.30 -1.76 -4.86
N ASP A 8 6.24 -1.48 -5.75
CA ASP A 8 7.31 -0.51 -5.49
C ASP A 8 7.04 0.77 -6.28
N THR A 9 6.88 1.87 -5.56
CA THR A 9 6.64 3.22 -6.09
C THR A 9 7.72 4.20 -5.61
N SER A 10 8.88 3.67 -5.23
CA SER A 10 10.04 4.50 -4.86
C SER A 10 10.41 5.45 -6.00
N GLY A 11 10.70 6.71 -5.69
CA GLY A 11 10.97 7.76 -6.68
C GLY A 11 9.72 8.38 -7.30
N ALA A 12 8.52 7.86 -7.02
CA ALA A 12 7.26 8.51 -7.39
C ALA A 12 6.67 9.30 -6.21
N LEU A 13 5.89 10.33 -6.53
CA LEU A 13 5.18 11.18 -5.56
C LEU A 13 3.67 11.01 -5.70
N CYS A 14 2.92 11.47 -4.70
CA CYS A 14 1.47 11.52 -4.70
C CYS A 14 0.93 12.10 -6.02
N PRO A 15 -0.09 11.47 -6.65
CA PRO A 15 -0.91 10.35 -6.17
C PRO A 15 -0.45 8.95 -6.62
N VAL A 16 0.75 8.82 -7.19
CA VAL A 16 1.19 7.58 -7.85
C VAL A 16 1.18 6.35 -6.92
N PRO A 17 1.68 6.41 -5.65
CA PRO A 17 1.68 5.24 -4.76
C PRO A 17 0.30 4.61 -4.56
N ILE A 18 -0.71 5.46 -4.33
CA ILE A 18 -2.09 5.03 -4.11
C ILE A 18 -2.72 4.48 -5.39
N LEU A 19 -2.42 5.09 -6.54
CA LEU A 19 -2.94 4.61 -7.82
C LEU A 19 -2.40 3.21 -8.15
N GLU A 20 -1.11 2.96 -7.90
CA GLU A 20 -0.48 1.66 -8.21
C GLU A 20 -0.98 0.55 -7.28
N ILE A 21 -1.08 0.79 -5.97
CA ILE A 21 -1.68 -0.21 -5.07
C ILE A 21 -3.16 -0.46 -5.42
N ALA A 22 -3.92 0.57 -5.78
CA ALA A 22 -5.32 0.40 -6.20
C ALA A 22 -5.46 -0.37 -7.53
N LYS A 23 -4.52 -0.22 -8.47
CA LYS A 23 -4.46 -1.04 -9.69
C LYS A 23 -4.14 -2.49 -9.38
N ALA A 24 -3.15 -2.74 -8.51
CA ALA A 24 -2.79 -4.08 -8.08
C ALA A 24 -3.97 -4.78 -7.40
N MET A 25 -4.56 -4.13 -6.39
CA MET A 25 -5.65 -4.66 -5.58
C MET A 25 -6.88 -5.06 -6.39
N ARG A 26 -7.21 -4.35 -7.49
CA ARG A 26 -8.32 -4.73 -8.38
C ARG A 26 -8.20 -6.13 -8.99
N ARG A 27 -6.97 -6.64 -9.17
CA ARG A 27 -6.70 -7.93 -9.83
C ARG A 27 -6.45 -9.07 -8.86
N LEU A 28 -6.37 -8.79 -7.56
CA LEU A 28 -6.00 -9.77 -6.55
C LEU A 28 -7.24 -10.44 -5.92
N PRO A 29 -7.14 -11.70 -5.49
CA PRO A 29 -8.17 -12.32 -4.65
C PRO A 29 -8.30 -11.61 -3.29
N PRO A 30 -9.50 -11.58 -2.68
CA PRO A 30 -9.67 -11.20 -1.28
C PRO A 30 -8.71 -11.93 -0.34
N GLY A 31 -8.27 -11.25 0.71
CA GLY A 31 -7.32 -11.79 1.69
C GLY A 31 -5.85 -11.70 1.29
N THR A 32 -5.54 -11.35 0.04
CA THR A 32 -4.15 -11.16 -0.44
C THR A 32 -3.49 -10.02 0.32
N LEU A 33 -2.27 -10.27 0.82
CA LEU A 33 -1.43 -9.26 1.46
C LEU A 33 -0.49 -8.61 0.44
N VAL A 34 -0.56 -7.29 0.33
CA VAL A 34 0.25 -6.47 -0.57
C VAL A 34 1.21 -5.60 0.25
N GLU A 35 2.49 -5.65 -0.07
CA GLU A 35 3.51 -4.72 0.42
C GLU A 35 3.63 -3.54 -0.56
N LEU A 36 3.38 -2.32 -0.09
CA LEU A 36 3.62 -1.09 -0.83
C LEU A 36 4.86 -0.40 -0.29
N VAL A 37 5.81 -0.11 -1.17
CA VAL A 37 7.03 0.65 -0.86
C VAL A 37 6.96 1.99 -1.59
N SER A 38 7.20 3.08 -0.88
CA SER A 38 7.30 4.42 -1.46
C SER A 38 8.34 5.25 -0.74
N THR A 39 8.88 6.27 -1.41
CA THR A 39 9.71 7.32 -0.78
C THR A 39 8.91 8.59 -0.48
N ASP A 40 7.62 8.59 -0.80
CA ASP A 40 6.73 9.73 -0.56
C ASP A 40 6.26 9.79 0.89
N ARG A 41 6.53 10.92 1.55
CA ARG A 41 6.02 11.24 2.89
C ARG A 41 4.50 11.24 2.96
N GLY A 42 3.81 11.60 1.87
CA GLY A 42 2.36 11.60 1.79
C GLY A 42 1.73 10.23 2.08
N LEU A 43 2.49 9.15 1.85
CA LEU A 43 1.98 7.79 2.03
C LEU A 43 1.51 7.51 3.46
N GLU A 44 2.14 8.10 4.48
CA GLU A 44 1.73 7.87 5.88
C GLU A 44 0.30 8.33 6.18
N ALA A 45 -0.19 9.35 5.48
CA ALA A 45 -1.56 9.83 5.61
C ALA A 45 -2.48 9.21 4.56
N ASP A 46 -2.00 9.08 3.32
CA ASP A 46 -2.80 8.65 2.18
C ASP A 46 -3.16 7.16 2.25
N LEU A 47 -2.24 6.30 2.71
CA LEU A 47 -2.47 4.86 2.72
C LEU A 47 -3.56 4.43 3.73
N PRO A 48 -3.55 4.89 5.00
CA PRO A 48 -4.66 4.64 5.92
C PRO A 48 -5.99 5.19 5.39
N ALA A 49 -6.01 6.43 4.91
CA ALA A 49 -7.23 7.06 4.39
C ALA A 49 -7.80 6.29 3.18
N TRP A 50 -6.92 5.80 2.30
CA TRP A 50 -7.32 4.98 1.17
C TRP A 50 -7.86 3.60 1.60
N CYS A 51 -7.24 2.98 2.62
CA CYS A 51 -7.73 1.74 3.21
C CYS A 51 -9.15 1.91 3.77
N ASP A 52 -9.37 2.96 4.57
CA ASP A 52 -10.68 3.31 5.13
C ASP A 52 -11.73 3.55 4.04
N ALA A 53 -11.36 4.28 2.98
CA ALA A 53 -12.27 4.59 1.87
C ALA A 53 -12.63 3.38 1.00
N THR A 54 -11.76 2.36 0.95
CA THR A 54 -11.95 1.17 0.09
C THR A 54 -12.37 -0.07 0.85
N GLY A 55 -12.36 -0.02 2.19
CA GLY A 55 -12.61 -1.16 3.07
C GLY A 55 -11.43 -2.14 3.17
N ASN A 56 -10.31 -1.88 2.49
CA ASN A 56 -9.10 -2.69 2.64
C ASN A 56 -8.49 -2.49 4.03
N GLU A 57 -7.77 -3.50 4.52
CA GLU A 57 -7.21 -3.48 5.87
C GLU A 57 -5.73 -3.08 5.83
N LEU A 58 -5.37 -1.96 6.46
CA LEU A 58 -3.98 -1.62 6.72
C LEU A 58 -3.45 -2.50 7.87
N VAL A 59 -2.67 -3.53 7.54
CA VAL A 59 -2.14 -4.49 8.51
C VAL A 59 -0.97 -3.90 9.29
N ARG A 60 -0.10 -3.17 8.60
CA ARG A 60 1.09 -2.56 9.21
C ARG A 60 1.60 -1.43 8.34
N MET A 61 2.23 -0.44 8.94
CA MET A 61 3.03 0.55 8.25
C MET A 61 4.28 0.85 9.06
N GLU A 62 5.42 0.96 8.39
CA GLU A 62 6.67 1.34 9.05
C GLU A 62 7.59 2.13 8.12
N ARG A 63 8.47 2.92 8.70
CA ARG A 63 9.51 3.66 7.98
C ARG A 63 10.82 2.87 8.00
N ARG A 64 11.36 2.56 6.82
CA ARG A 64 12.64 1.90 6.62
C ARG A 64 13.61 2.85 5.91
N GLY A 65 14.33 3.64 6.70
CA GLY A 65 15.26 4.66 6.20
C GLY A 65 14.51 5.77 5.45
N ALA A 66 14.74 5.87 4.13
CA ALA A 66 14.06 6.81 3.24
C ALA A 66 12.72 6.29 2.68
N HIS A 67 12.37 5.03 2.96
CA HIS A 67 11.16 4.40 2.44
C HIS A 67 10.08 4.29 3.51
N TYR A 68 8.84 4.52 3.09
CA TYR A 68 7.61 4.18 3.80
C TYR A 68 7.10 2.85 3.23
N VAL A 69 6.90 1.87 4.12
CA VAL A 69 6.47 0.53 3.74
C VAL A 69 5.16 0.21 4.45
N GLY A 70 4.12 -0.04 3.65
CA GLY A 70 2.79 -0.42 4.14
C GLY A 70 2.43 -1.84 3.71
N TRP A 71 1.82 -2.61 4.59
CA TRP A 71 1.22 -3.89 4.27
C TRP A 71 -0.29 -3.76 4.34
N VAL A 72 -0.95 -3.95 3.21
CA VAL A 72 -2.41 -3.86 3.11
C VAL A 72 -2.97 -5.21 2.71
N ARG A 73 -4.01 -5.66 3.41
CA ARG A 73 -4.77 -6.86 3.05
C ARG A 73 -6.01 -6.47 2.26
N LYS A 74 -6.20 -7.12 1.12
CA LYS A 74 -7.38 -6.94 0.29
C LYS A 74 -8.64 -7.42 1.03
N ALA A 75 -9.66 -6.56 1.08
CA ALA A 75 -10.98 -6.92 1.58
C ALA A 75 -11.82 -7.71 0.55
N GLY A 76 -12.90 -8.31 1.04
CA GLY A 76 -13.87 -9.11 0.27
C GLY A 76 -14.52 -8.36 -0.88
#